data_AF-A0A250IGE5-F1
#
_entry.id   AF-A0A250IGE5-F1
#
_cell.length_a   1.000
_cell.length_b   1.000
_cell.length_c   1.000
_cell.angle_alpha   90.00
_cell.angle_beta   90.00
_cell.angle_gamma   90.00
#
_symmetry.space_group_name_H-M   'P 1'
#
loop_
_entity.id
_entity.type
_entity.pdbx_description
1 polymer ?
#
loop_
_entity_poly.entity_id
_entity_poly.type
_entity_poly.pdbx_seq_one_letter_code
_entity_poly.pdbx_strand_id
1 'polypeptide(L)'
;MNAIALSHAAQRRPFSVYARVLATQILYVAPLLWLLELLQNQAWKAANGTYGWVYPDSPYGWFSFGSMVLWVGSVFLMWTLHYYWFHPKQFRLWTRIGIASAICWAGEWVGGFMAVELTGKHLHVWPGAALVYVSFPALFFWVSNVIIYHLLTVYGADLTPAYDTPADL
;
A
#
# COMPACT_ATOMS: atom_id res chain seq x y z
N MET A 1 12.82 12.54 42.37
CA MET A 1 12.56 11.14 42.01
C MET A 1 11.15 10.79 42.45
N ASN A 2 10.22 10.62 41.52
CA ASN A 2 8.97 9.91 41.72
C ASN A 2 8.70 9.13 40.42
N ALA A 3 9.38 7.99 40.33
CA ALA A 3 9.17 6.97 39.33
C ALA A 3 8.10 6.02 39.86
N ILE A 4 6.82 6.38 39.71
CA ILE A 4 5.70 5.47 39.95
C ILE A 4 4.66 5.71 38.86
N ALA A 5 4.52 4.68 38.02
CA ALA A 5 3.44 4.48 37.06
C ALA A 5 3.39 5.44 35.86
N LEU A 6 4.38 5.33 34.96
CA LEU A 6 4.06 5.35 33.52
C LEU A 6 3.08 4.19 33.30
N SER A 7 1.81 4.51 33.43
CA SER A 7 0.73 3.55 33.37
C SER A 7 0.87 2.68 32.12
N HIS A 8 0.66 1.39 32.30
CA HIS A 8 0.34 0.42 31.25
C HIS A 8 -0.93 0.80 30.44
N ALA A 9 -1.32 2.07 30.42
CA ALA A 9 -2.55 2.62 29.84
C ALA A 9 -2.42 3.02 28.37
N ALA A 10 -1.46 2.44 27.64
CA ALA A 10 -1.80 1.99 26.29
C ALA A 10 -2.72 0.77 26.43
N GLN A 11 -3.90 0.99 27.00
CA GLN A 11 -4.97 0.01 27.13
C GLN A 11 -5.15 -0.58 25.73
N ARG A 12 -4.79 -1.86 25.56
CA ARG A 12 -4.88 -2.57 24.28
C ARG A 12 -6.28 -2.32 23.73
N ARG A 13 -6.38 -1.44 22.72
CA ARG A 13 -7.68 -1.07 22.15
C ARG A 13 -8.32 -2.34 21.61
N PRO A 14 -9.66 -2.48 21.71
CA PRO A 14 -10.31 -3.70 21.26
C PRO A 14 -10.05 -3.89 19.76
N PHE A 15 -9.93 -5.15 19.34
CA PHE A 15 -9.70 -5.54 17.94
C PHE A 15 -10.67 -4.84 16.96
N SER A 16 -11.91 -4.59 17.40
CA SER A 16 -12.93 -3.89 16.63
C SER A 16 -12.51 -2.48 16.16
N VAL A 17 -11.68 -1.77 16.93
CA VAL A 17 -11.17 -0.45 16.54
C VAL A 17 -10.17 -0.59 15.39
N TYR A 18 -9.22 -1.52 15.50
CA TYR A 18 -8.24 -1.80 14.46
C TYR A 18 -8.91 -2.31 13.17
N ALA A 19 -9.88 -3.23 13.31
CA ALA A 19 -10.65 -3.75 12.19
C ALA A 19 -11.45 -2.65 11.49
N ARG A 20 -12.07 -1.73 12.25
CA ARG A 20 -12.79 -0.59 11.68
C ARG A 20 -11.87 0.33 10.89
N VAL A 21 -10.72 0.71 11.46
CA VAL A 21 -9.73 1.57 10.78
C VAL A 21 -9.26 0.92 9.49
N LEU A 22 -8.87 -0.36 9.55
CA LEU A 22 -8.44 -1.10 8.37
C LEU A 22 -9.55 -1.17 7.31
N ALA A 23 -10.79 -1.48 7.71
CA ALA A 23 -11.93 -1.53 6.79
C ALA A 23 -12.17 -0.17 6.12
N THR A 24 -12.11 0.93 6.88
CA THR A 24 -12.21 2.29 6.35
C THR A 24 -11.07 2.59 5.37
N GLN A 25 -9.83 2.26 5.70
CA GLN A 25 -8.70 2.46 4.79
C GLN A 25 -8.84 1.62 3.52
N ILE A 26 -9.29 0.36 3.62
CA ILE A 26 -9.56 -0.47 2.45
C ILE A 26 -10.65 0.16 1.57
N LEU A 27 -11.74 0.63 2.16
CA LEU A 27 -12.88 1.19 1.41
C LEU A 27 -12.57 2.51 0.70
N TYR A 28 -11.69 3.36 1.27
CA TYR A 28 -11.39 4.67 0.71
C TYR A 28 -10.03 4.73 0.01
N VAL A 29 -8.98 4.16 0.62
CA VAL A 29 -7.61 4.30 0.12
C VAL A 29 -7.33 3.34 -1.01
N ALA A 30 -7.83 2.10 -0.98
CA ALA A 30 -7.58 1.16 -2.08
C ALA A 30 -8.14 1.65 -3.43
N PRO A 31 -9.39 2.17 -3.52
CA PRO A 31 -9.88 2.76 -4.77
C PRO A 31 -9.09 3.99 -5.22
N LEU A 32 -8.64 4.83 -4.30
CA LEU A 32 -7.82 6.00 -4.63
C LEU A 32 -6.47 5.61 -5.22
N LEU A 33 -5.80 4.62 -4.62
CA LEU A 33 -4.53 4.11 -5.12
C LEU A 33 -4.70 3.37 -6.45
N TRP A 34 -5.82 2.65 -6.64
CA TRP A 34 -6.15 2.06 -7.93
C TRP A 34 -6.38 3.12 -9.02
N LEU A 35 -7.07 4.22 -8.72
CA LEU A 35 -7.20 5.35 -9.66
C LEU A 35 -5.85 5.99 -9.98
N LEU A 36 -4.97 6.10 -8.98
CA LEU A 36 -3.61 6.58 -9.16
C LEU A 36 -2.79 5.65 -10.07
N GLU A 37 -2.94 4.34 -9.97
CA GLU A 37 -2.34 3.36 -10.88
C GLU A 37 -2.74 3.65 -12.34
N LEU A 38 -4.01 3.96 -12.59
CA LEU A 38 -4.46 4.32 -13.94
C LEU A 38 -3.71 5.54 -14.47
N LEU A 39 -3.55 6.57 -13.64
CA LEU A 39 -2.79 7.78 -14.00
C LEU A 39 -1.31 7.47 -14.24
N GLN A 40 -0.70 6.64 -13.38
CA GLN A 40 0.68 6.19 -13.52
C GLN A 40 0.88 5.41 -14.81
N ASN A 41 -0.07 4.53 -15.16
CA ASN A 41 0.01 3.72 -16.36
C ASN A 41 -0.13 4.56 -17.65
N GLN A 42 -0.99 5.60 -17.62
CA GLN A 42 -1.09 6.57 -18.71
C GLN A 42 0.17 7.43 -18.83
N ALA A 43 0.72 7.91 -17.71
CA ALA A 43 1.97 8.67 -17.68
C ALA A 43 3.15 7.82 -18.21
N TRP A 44 3.21 6.55 -17.83
CA TRP A 44 4.22 5.61 -18.32
C TRP A 44 4.11 5.42 -19.84
N LYS A 45 2.91 5.25 -20.37
CA LYS A 45 2.68 5.16 -21.81
C LYS A 45 3.08 6.43 -22.55
N ALA A 46 2.78 7.60 -22.00
CA ALA A 46 3.18 8.87 -22.60
C ALA A 46 4.71 8.99 -22.71
N ALA A 47 5.46 8.47 -21.73
CA ALA A 47 6.92 8.52 -21.71
C ALA A 47 7.60 7.39 -22.51
N ASN A 48 7.02 6.19 -22.56
CA ASN A 48 7.69 4.98 -23.08
C ASN A 48 6.99 4.34 -24.30
N GLY A 49 5.86 4.88 -24.75
CA GLY A 49 5.09 4.36 -25.89
C GLY A 49 4.30 3.06 -25.62
N THR A 50 4.48 2.44 -24.45
CA THR A 50 3.81 1.19 -24.03
C THR A 50 3.29 1.32 -22.60
N TYR A 51 2.29 0.53 -22.21
CA TYR A 51 1.80 0.51 -20.84
C TYR A 51 2.77 -0.21 -19.90
N GLY A 52 2.86 0.27 -18.65
CA GLY A 52 3.67 -0.34 -17.60
C GLY A 52 2.97 -1.58 -17.06
N TRP A 53 1.67 -1.49 -16.84
CA TRP A 53 0.82 -2.64 -16.49
C TRP A 53 -0.11 -2.98 -17.65
N VAL A 54 -0.06 -4.24 -18.05
CA VAL A 54 -0.99 -4.85 -19.01
C VAL A 54 -1.79 -5.92 -18.28
N TYR A 55 -3.07 -5.96 -18.57
CA TYR A 55 -4.07 -6.81 -17.96
C TYR A 55 -4.64 -7.75 -19.03
N PRO A 56 -4.06 -8.95 -19.23
CA PRO A 56 -4.39 -9.79 -20.39
C PRO A 56 -5.86 -10.21 -20.46
N ASP A 57 -6.48 -10.45 -19.31
CA ASP A 57 -7.89 -10.85 -19.21
C ASP A 57 -8.87 -9.67 -19.15
N SER A 58 -8.38 -8.44 -19.15
CA SER A 58 -9.24 -7.26 -19.18
C SER A 58 -9.63 -6.90 -20.62
N PRO A 59 -10.91 -6.58 -20.90
CA PRO A 59 -11.32 -6.11 -22.22
C PRO A 59 -10.65 -4.79 -22.63
N TYR A 60 -10.08 -4.06 -21.67
CA TYR A 60 -9.38 -2.80 -21.91
C TYR A 60 -7.87 -2.99 -22.10
N GLY A 61 -7.30 -4.09 -21.61
CA GLY A 61 -5.87 -4.40 -21.69
C GLY A 61 -4.93 -3.53 -20.84
N TRP A 62 -5.27 -2.27 -20.54
CA TRP A 62 -4.42 -1.33 -19.80
C TRP A 62 -4.91 -0.99 -18.39
N PHE A 63 -6.10 -1.48 -18.01
CA PHE A 63 -6.57 -1.47 -16.63
C PHE A 63 -7.47 -2.66 -16.35
N SER A 64 -7.66 -3.01 -15.08
CA SER A 64 -8.62 -4.02 -14.67
C SER A 64 -9.23 -3.65 -13.32
N PHE A 65 -10.54 -3.86 -13.16
CA PHE A 65 -11.15 -3.82 -11.83
C PHE A 65 -10.64 -4.96 -10.94
N GLY A 66 -10.19 -6.06 -11.53
CA GLY A 66 -9.59 -7.18 -10.79
C GLY A 66 -8.31 -6.79 -10.04
N SER A 67 -7.55 -5.80 -10.53
CA SER A 67 -6.35 -5.32 -9.83
C SER A 67 -6.68 -4.58 -8.53
N MET A 68 -7.94 -4.18 -8.31
CA MET A 68 -8.39 -3.64 -7.02
C MET A 68 -8.07 -4.58 -5.84
N VAL A 69 -8.12 -5.91 -6.07
CA VAL A 69 -7.77 -6.89 -5.03
C VAL A 69 -6.32 -6.75 -4.57
N LEU A 70 -5.39 -6.43 -5.49
CA LEU A 70 -3.99 -6.15 -5.14
C LEU A 70 -3.86 -4.87 -4.32
N TRP A 71 -4.66 -3.85 -4.61
CA TRP A 71 -4.69 -2.62 -3.83
C TRP A 71 -5.24 -2.82 -2.42
N VAL A 72 -6.28 -3.64 -2.26
CA VAL A 72 -6.78 -4.06 -0.95
C VAL A 72 -5.65 -4.75 -0.16
N GLY A 73 -4.94 -5.70 -0.80
CA GLY A 73 -3.79 -6.38 -0.20
C GLY A 73 -2.66 -5.41 0.16
N SER A 74 -2.40 -4.41 -0.68
CA SER A 74 -1.35 -3.41 -0.47
C SER A 74 -1.68 -2.47 0.68
N VAL A 75 -2.93 -2.00 0.79
CA VAL A 75 -3.40 -1.22 1.94
C VAL A 75 -3.30 -2.02 3.22
N PHE A 76 -3.73 -3.29 3.20
CA PHE A 76 -3.58 -4.19 4.35
C PHE A 76 -2.12 -4.37 4.76
N LEU A 77 -1.21 -4.54 3.80
CA LEU A 77 0.21 -4.68 4.04
C LEU A 77 0.81 -3.40 4.63
N MET A 78 0.55 -2.24 4.04
CA MET A 78 1.02 -0.95 4.55
C MET A 78 0.47 -0.65 5.95
N TRP A 79 -0.79 -0.95 6.21
CA TRP A 79 -1.41 -0.86 7.52
C TRP A 79 -0.69 -1.76 8.53
N THR A 80 -0.44 -3.02 8.17
CA THR A 80 0.25 -3.99 9.02
C THR A 80 1.67 -3.53 9.35
N LEU A 81 2.43 -3.08 8.35
CA LEU A 81 3.77 -2.53 8.54
C LEU A 81 3.75 -1.31 9.47
N HIS A 82 2.78 -0.41 9.30
CA HIS A 82 2.65 0.77 10.12
C HIS A 82 2.44 0.42 11.60
N TYR A 83 1.39 -0.35 11.92
CA TYR A 83 0.99 -0.61 13.31
C TYR A 83 1.88 -1.61 14.04
N TYR A 84 2.32 -2.68 13.35
CA TYR A 84 3.03 -3.77 14.01
C TYR A 84 4.54 -3.70 13.89
N TRP A 85 5.07 -2.84 13.01
CA TRP A 85 6.53 -2.76 12.81
C TRP A 85 7.06 -1.34 12.96
N PHE A 86 6.56 -0.37 12.20
CA PHE A 86 7.13 0.97 12.17
C PHE A 86 6.82 1.79 13.42
N HIS A 87 5.57 1.72 13.92
CA HIS A 87 5.15 2.44 15.12
C HIS A 87 5.89 1.93 16.37
N PRO A 88 5.95 0.62 16.67
CA PRO A 88 6.68 0.12 17.85
C PRO A 88 8.18 0.42 17.83
N LYS A 89 8.80 0.46 16.64
CA LYS A 89 10.24 0.72 16.49
C LYS A 89 10.59 2.19 16.22
N GLN A 90 9.60 3.09 16.21
CA GLN A 90 9.78 4.53 16.00
C GLN A 90 10.66 4.89 14.79
N PHE A 91 10.46 4.22 13.65
CA PHE A 91 11.26 4.48 12.45
C PHE A 91 11.07 5.93 11.94
N ARG A 92 12.10 6.52 11.33
CA ARG A 92 12.01 7.84 10.68
C ARG A 92 11.15 7.74 9.41
N LEU A 93 10.48 8.85 9.05
CA LEU A 93 9.53 8.91 7.92
C LEU A 93 10.11 8.33 6.62
N TRP A 94 11.24 8.84 6.14
CA TRP A 94 11.85 8.38 4.89
C TRP A 94 12.31 6.93 4.93
N THR A 95 12.70 6.42 6.10
CA THR A 95 13.01 5.00 6.30
C THR A 95 11.75 4.14 6.17
N ARG A 96 10.62 4.56 6.75
CA ARG A 96 9.33 3.87 6.59
C ARG A 96 8.90 3.83 5.12
N ILE A 97 9.03 4.96 4.42
CA ILE A 97 8.69 5.06 2.99
C ILE A 97 9.56 4.08 2.19
N GLY A 98 10.88 4.11 2.35
CA GLY A 98 11.78 3.21 1.62
C GLY A 98 11.47 1.73 1.86
N ILE A 99 11.25 1.32 3.11
CA ILE A 99 10.93 -0.07 3.46
C ILE A 99 9.57 -0.48 2.90
N ALA A 100 8.53 0.33 3.11
CA ALA A 100 7.19 0.02 2.61
C ALA A 100 7.17 -0.08 1.08
N SER A 101 7.85 0.83 0.38
CA SER A 101 7.94 0.78 -1.09
C SER A 101 8.59 -0.51 -1.58
N ALA A 102 9.72 -0.91 -0.98
CA ALA A 102 10.41 -2.14 -1.35
C ALA A 102 9.56 -3.38 -1.05
N ILE A 103 8.87 -3.41 0.09
CA ILE A 103 7.99 -4.52 0.48
C ILE A 103 6.76 -4.60 -0.42
N CYS A 104 6.11 -3.48 -0.74
CA CYS A 104 4.95 -3.48 -1.64
C CYS A 104 5.35 -3.84 -3.08
N TRP A 105 6.50 -3.37 -3.56
CA TRP A 105 7.05 -3.78 -4.85
C TRP A 105 7.31 -5.29 -4.92
N ALA A 106 7.91 -5.87 -3.88
CA ALA A 106 8.08 -7.31 -3.78
C ALA A 106 6.72 -8.04 -3.67
N GLY A 107 5.78 -7.46 -2.92
CA GLY A 107 4.43 -7.97 -2.75
C GLY A 107 3.63 -7.98 -4.06
N GLU A 108 3.81 -7.00 -4.93
CA GLU A 108 3.22 -6.98 -6.27
C GLU A 108 3.70 -8.16 -7.09
N TRP A 109 5.01 -8.41 -7.10
CA TRP A 109 5.57 -9.57 -7.79
C TRP A 109 5.01 -10.89 -7.24
N VAL A 110 4.99 -11.04 -5.91
CA VAL A 110 4.44 -12.23 -5.25
C VAL A 110 2.96 -12.38 -5.57
N GLY A 111 2.19 -11.29 -5.58
CA GLY A 111 0.77 -11.29 -5.92
C GLY A 111 0.51 -11.72 -7.36
N GLY A 112 1.31 -11.22 -8.31
CA GLY A 112 1.27 -11.62 -9.71
C GLY A 112 1.60 -13.10 -9.91
N PHE A 113 2.68 -13.58 -9.26
CA PHE A 113 3.08 -14.99 -9.28
C PHE A 113 2.00 -15.90 -8.70
N MET A 114 1.50 -15.61 -7.50
CA MET A 114 0.47 -16.40 -6.84
C MET A 114 -0.84 -16.41 -7.62
N ALA A 115 -1.20 -15.31 -8.30
CA ALA A 115 -2.39 -15.30 -9.15
C ALA A 115 -2.30 -16.34 -10.27
N VAL A 116 -1.14 -16.45 -10.92
CA VAL A 116 -0.91 -17.45 -11.97
C VAL A 116 -0.92 -18.86 -11.38
N GLU A 117 -0.23 -19.11 -10.28
CA GLU A 117 -0.20 -20.44 -9.66
C GLU A 117 -1.58 -20.92 -9.18
N LEU A 118 -2.43 -20.01 -8.68
CA LEU A 118 -3.73 -20.36 -8.13
C LEU A 118 -4.85 -20.42 -9.18
N THR A 119 -4.75 -19.63 -10.26
CA THR A 119 -5.85 -19.47 -11.22
C THR A 119 -5.48 -19.84 -12.65
N GLY A 120 -4.20 -20.08 -12.94
CA GLY A 120 -3.67 -20.30 -14.27
C GLY A 120 -3.66 -19.03 -15.14
N LYS A 121 -3.94 -17.85 -14.56
CA LYS A 121 -4.15 -16.59 -15.28
C LYS A 121 -3.32 -15.45 -14.73
N HIS A 122 -2.88 -14.57 -15.63
CA HIS A 122 -2.11 -13.38 -15.28
C HIS A 122 -3.03 -12.27 -14.78
N LEU A 123 -2.86 -11.88 -13.52
CA LEU A 123 -3.59 -10.74 -12.96
C LEU A 123 -3.10 -9.41 -13.56
N HIS A 124 -1.80 -9.28 -13.79
CA HIS A 124 -1.17 -8.19 -14.52
C HIS A 124 0.21 -8.68 -15.03
N VAL A 125 0.73 -7.99 -16.03
CA VAL A 125 2.05 -8.22 -16.61
C VAL A 125 2.69 -6.87 -16.93
N TRP A 126 3.97 -6.75 -16.68
CA TRP A 126 4.81 -5.67 -17.15
C TRP A 126 5.51 -6.05 -18.45
N PRO A 127 5.13 -5.49 -19.60
CA PRO A 127 5.69 -5.87 -20.90
C PRO A 127 7.21 -5.68 -20.94
N GLY A 128 7.95 -6.71 -21.34
CA GLY A 128 9.40 -6.67 -21.49
C GLY A 128 10.19 -6.59 -20.18
N ALA A 129 9.54 -6.68 -19.02
CA ALA A 129 10.25 -6.74 -17.74
C ALA A 129 10.81 -8.15 -17.47
N ALA A 130 12.04 -8.22 -16.95
CA ALA A 130 12.67 -9.49 -16.57
C ALA A 130 11.87 -10.26 -15.50
N LEU A 131 11.15 -9.55 -14.64
CA LEU A 131 10.38 -10.15 -13.53
C LEU A 131 8.92 -10.43 -13.90
N VAL A 132 8.50 -10.13 -15.14
CA VAL A 132 7.16 -10.36 -15.71
C VAL A 132 6.03 -9.62 -15.00
N TYR A 133 5.87 -9.74 -13.69
CA TYR A 133 4.78 -9.14 -12.92
C TYR A 133 5.06 -7.70 -12.53
N VAL A 134 6.33 -7.37 -12.26
CA VAL A 134 6.73 -6.00 -11.88
C VAL A 134 8.01 -5.61 -12.61
N SER A 135 8.31 -4.32 -12.68
CA SER A 135 9.60 -3.81 -13.17
C SER A 135 10.27 -2.91 -12.14
N PHE A 136 11.59 -2.72 -12.23
CA PHE A 136 12.31 -1.82 -11.31
C PHE A 136 11.80 -0.38 -11.30
N PRO A 137 11.40 0.23 -12.45
CA PRO A 137 10.77 1.55 -12.45
C PRO A 137 9.48 1.63 -11.63
N ALA A 138 8.79 0.51 -11.38
CA ALA A 138 7.63 0.48 -10.51
C ALA A 138 7.96 0.90 -9.07
N LEU A 139 9.24 0.82 -8.64
CA LEU A 139 9.65 1.35 -7.33
C LEU A 139 9.35 2.84 -7.19
N PHE A 140 9.48 3.64 -8.25
CA PHE A 140 9.14 5.07 -8.21
C PHE A 140 7.63 5.27 -8.01
N PHE A 141 6.82 4.44 -8.66
CA PHE A 141 5.37 4.43 -8.46
C PHE A 141 5.01 4.01 -7.04
N TRP A 142 5.62 2.94 -6.51
CA TRP A 142 5.43 2.52 -5.13
C TRP A 142 5.82 3.58 -4.11
N VAL A 143 6.93 4.31 -4.32
CA VAL A 143 7.28 5.46 -3.47
C VAL A 143 6.15 6.50 -3.46
N SER A 144 5.60 6.85 -4.63
CA SER A 144 4.48 7.79 -4.68
C SER A 144 3.21 7.26 -4.00
N ASN A 145 2.90 5.96 -4.18
CA ASN A 145 1.75 5.29 -3.57
C ASN A 145 1.86 5.27 -2.04
N VAL A 146 3.05 4.96 -1.52
CA VAL A 146 3.33 4.93 -0.08
C VAL A 146 3.28 6.35 0.51
N ILE A 147 3.80 7.36 -0.18
CA ILE A 147 3.68 8.76 0.25
C ILE A 147 2.20 9.15 0.34
N ILE A 148 1.40 8.85 -0.70
CA ILE A 148 -0.03 9.18 -0.71
C ILE A 148 -0.78 8.41 0.39
N TYR A 149 -0.51 7.12 0.55
CA TYR A 149 -1.05 6.33 1.67
C TYR A 149 -0.71 7.00 3.01
N HIS A 150 0.54 7.40 3.22
CA HIS A 150 0.98 8.04 4.45
C HIS A 150 0.30 9.40 4.66
N LEU A 151 0.17 10.21 3.62
CA LEU A 151 -0.56 11.48 3.67
C LEU A 151 -2.04 11.25 4.02
N LEU A 152 -2.71 10.27 3.41
CA LEU A 152 -4.13 10.01 3.64
C LEU A 152 -4.43 9.34 4.98
N THR A 153 -3.46 8.65 5.58
CA THR A 153 -3.70 7.85 6.79
C THR A 153 -2.98 8.35 8.03
N VAL A 154 -1.98 9.23 7.89
CA VAL A 154 -1.18 9.73 9.01
C VAL A 154 -1.20 11.26 9.11
N TYR A 155 -1.31 12.00 8.00
CA TYR A 155 -1.21 13.47 8.02
C TYR A 155 -2.48 14.25 7.63
N GLY A 156 -3.33 13.73 6.74
CA GLY A 156 -4.31 14.53 5.98
C GLY A 156 -5.76 14.09 6.13
N ALA A 157 -6.02 12.89 6.64
CA ALA A 157 -7.34 12.50 7.07
C ALA A 157 -7.24 11.84 8.43
N ASP A 158 -8.02 12.35 9.38
CA ASP A 158 -8.34 11.76 10.68
C ASP A 158 -9.12 10.42 10.51
N LEU A 159 -8.68 9.56 9.59
CA LEU A 159 -9.13 8.16 9.46
C LEU A 159 -8.37 7.24 10.42
N THR A 160 -7.47 7.83 11.21
CA THR A 160 -6.70 7.23 12.28
C THR A 160 -7.11 7.92 13.58
N PRO A 161 -7.91 7.26 14.45
CA PRO A 161 -8.59 7.94 15.55
C PRO A 161 -7.60 8.44 16.61
N ALA A 162 -7.26 9.74 16.61
CA ALA A 162 -6.55 10.50 17.66
C ALA A 162 -5.59 9.67 18.55
N TYR A 163 -4.78 8.82 17.93
CA TYR A 163 -3.79 7.96 18.61
C TYR A 163 -2.36 8.30 18.19
N ASP A 164 -2.20 9.03 17.08
CA ASP A 164 -0.92 9.53 16.58
C ASP A 164 -0.60 10.95 17.08
N THR A 165 -1.51 11.60 17.81
CA THR A 165 -1.19 12.82 18.55
C THR A 165 -0.28 12.45 19.72
N PRO A 166 0.97 12.96 19.80
CA PRO A 166 1.73 12.92 21.05
C PRO A 166 0.86 13.51 22.15
N ALA A 167 0.93 12.98 23.37
CA ALA A 167 0.14 13.43 24.51
C ALA A 167 0.45 14.87 24.98
N ASP A 168 1.23 15.63 24.19
CA ASP A 168 1.92 16.84 24.57
C ASP A 168 1.57 18.02 23.62
N LEU A 169 0.28 18.20 23.32
CA LEU A 169 -0.26 19.50 22.89
C LEU A 169 -1.20 20.05 23.97
#